data_AF-A0A9Q1UYH8-F1
#
_entry.id   AF-A0A9Q1UYH8-F1
#
_cell.length_a   1.000
_cell.length_b   1.000
_cell.length_c   1.000
_cell.angle_alpha   90.00
_cell.angle_beta   90.00
_cell.angle_gamma   90.00
#
_symmetry.space_group_name_H-M   'P 1'
#
loop_
_entity.id
_entity.type
_entity.pdbx_description
1 polymer ?
#
loop_
_entity_poly.entity_id
_entity_poly.type
_entity_poly.pdbx_seq_one_letter_code
_entity_poly.pdbx_strand_id
1 'polypeptide(L)'
;MQIMFVKIFSIIPIIGLLMIGGTHKNLNFYKAKYVTSFYKHVGLDLIKTPIRIVNNRKEFYNVLKESLENFETQVNFKIPNYNEKDYDLSIIDEILLQHPDIDYGFKSWEYTLYENPNYSKRILKVNLKYELDKKTMEKEKKDVKNKVNYILKSIIKPDMSDIEKELAIHDYIIKLGNYDVKAKNAKKYVPEDFNAYGILINKTGVCESYAKATYHLLNNAGIQCKYITGKAAGEDHSWNMVKIDNKWYNLDVTWDDPVLEDVPKVYEEIDEVVYDYFNLPDSIFNKDHKRGEFESTHKELYPVCDSKKYSFENIDFSSLKYAKIVE
;
A
#
# COMPACT_ATOMS: atom_id res chain seq x y z
N MET A 1 -52.63 24.67 -43.62
CA MET A 1 -51.92 24.67 -42.33
C MET A 1 -51.65 23.22 -41.96
N GLN A 2 -50.47 22.72 -42.31
CA GLN A 2 -50.11 21.31 -42.29
C GLN A 2 -49.41 21.02 -40.97
N ILE A 3 -50.07 20.30 -40.05
CA ILE A 3 -49.49 19.90 -38.77
C ILE A 3 -48.74 18.60 -39.01
N MET A 4 -47.41 18.72 -39.05
CA MET A 4 -46.49 17.61 -39.26
C MET A 4 -46.25 16.89 -37.91
N PHE A 5 -46.79 15.68 -37.78
CA PHE A 5 -46.46 14.77 -36.69
C PHE A 5 -45.02 14.26 -36.87
N VAL A 6 -44.09 14.71 -36.02
CA VAL A 6 -42.76 14.10 -35.91
C VAL A 6 -42.88 12.85 -35.04
N LYS A 7 -42.76 11.68 -35.66
CA LYS A 7 -42.60 10.40 -34.96
C LYS A 7 -41.28 10.41 -34.20
N ILE A 8 -41.36 10.42 -32.87
CA ILE A 8 -40.21 10.13 -32.00
C ILE A 8 -39.96 8.63 -32.09
N PHE A 9 -38.90 8.23 -32.79
CA PHE A 9 -38.38 6.87 -32.71
C PHE A 9 -37.78 6.65 -31.33
N SER A 10 -38.41 5.77 -30.54
CA SER A 10 -37.85 5.21 -29.32
C SER A 10 -36.64 4.35 -29.69
N ILE A 11 -35.44 4.91 -29.58
CA ILE A 11 -34.22 4.13 -29.58
C ILE A 11 -34.10 3.52 -28.18
N ILE A 12 -34.33 2.22 -28.12
CA ILE A 12 -34.09 1.34 -26.97
C ILE A 12 -32.68 1.63 -26.43
N PRO A 13 -32.49 1.96 -25.14
CA PRO A 13 -31.14 2.04 -24.60
C PRO A 13 -30.55 0.62 -24.63
N ILE A 14 -29.48 0.48 -25.41
CA ILE A 14 -28.63 -0.70 -25.42
C ILE A 14 -28.13 -0.91 -23.98
N ILE A 15 -28.40 -2.11 -23.48
CA ILE A 15 -27.99 -2.64 -22.19
C ILE A 15 -26.47 -2.44 -22.07
N GLY A 16 -26.06 -1.47 -21.25
CA GLY A 16 -24.68 -1.38 -20.76
C GLY A 16 -24.41 -2.59 -19.89
N LEU A 17 -23.51 -3.44 -20.36
CA LEU A 17 -23.05 -4.66 -19.70
C LEU A 17 -22.73 -4.40 -18.22
N LEU A 18 -23.37 -5.17 -17.33
CA LEU A 18 -22.87 -5.37 -15.97
C LEU A 18 -21.48 -6.01 -16.08
N MET A 19 -20.43 -5.26 -15.77
CA MET A 19 -19.17 -5.84 -15.31
C MET A 19 -19.29 -5.98 -13.80
N ILE A 20 -19.42 -7.24 -13.37
CA ILE A 20 -19.65 -7.64 -11.98
C ILE A 20 -18.34 -7.41 -11.21
N GLY A 21 -18.23 -6.28 -10.51
CA GLY A 21 -17.18 -6.05 -9.50
C GLY A 21 -17.55 -6.80 -8.22
N GLY A 22 -17.00 -8.01 -8.06
CA GLY A 22 -17.29 -8.92 -6.96
C GLY A 22 -16.99 -8.32 -5.58
N THR A 23 -17.90 -8.56 -4.64
CA THR A 23 -17.70 -8.30 -3.21
C THR A 23 -16.89 -9.43 -2.58
N HIS A 24 -15.61 -9.21 -2.29
CA HIS A 24 -14.86 -10.08 -1.36
C HIS A 24 -14.63 -9.37 -0.02
N LYS A 25 -14.93 -10.09 1.06
CA LYS A 25 -14.86 -9.65 2.45
C LYS A 25 -13.47 -9.95 3.02
N ASN A 26 -12.82 -8.91 3.55
CA ASN A 26 -11.69 -8.87 4.49
C ASN A 26 -10.38 -9.46 3.94
N LEU A 27 -9.34 -8.71 3.62
CA LEU A 27 -8.78 -7.40 3.97
C LEU A 27 -8.99 -6.39 2.83
N ASN A 28 -9.37 -5.17 3.18
CA ASN A 28 -9.44 -4.07 2.21
C ASN A 28 -8.06 -3.43 2.19
N PHE A 29 -7.31 -3.53 1.11
CA PHE A 29 -6.22 -2.56 0.96
C PHE A 29 -6.85 -1.23 0.54
N TYR A 30 -7.66 -1.16 -0.52
CA TYR A 30 -8.49 0.02 -0.79
C TYR A 30 -9.83 -0.39 -1.42
N LYS A 31 -10.96 -0.03 -0.79
CA LYS A 31 -12.28 -0.37 -1.33
C LYS A 31 -12.78 0.74 -2.26
N ALA A 32 -12.91 0.42 -3.54
CA ALA A 32 -13.71 1.18 -4.49
C ALA A 32 -15.19 1.11 -4.09
N LYS A 33 -15.85 2.26 -3.89
CA LYS A 33 -17.32 2.32 -3.90
C LYS A 33 -17.76 3.02 -5.17
N TYR A 34 -18.25 2.23 -6.13
CA TYR A 34 -18.87 2.76 -7.33
C TYR A 34 -20.18 3.47 -6.94
N VAL A 35 -20.22 4.78 -7.12
CA VAL A 35 -21.48 5.55 -7.03
C VAL A 35 -21.76 6.10 -8.42
N THR A 36 -22.52 5.34 -9.22
CA THR A 36 -23.19 5.88 -10.41
C THR A 36 -24.09 7.04 -9.97
N SER A 37 -23.73 8.27 -10.31
CA SER A 37 -24.65 9.41 -10.26
C SER A 37 -24.86 9.95 -11.66
N PHE A 38 -26.14 10.03 -11.99
CA PHE A 38 -26.74 10.35 -13.28
C PHE A 38 -26.23 11.62 -13.96
N TYR A 39 -26.25 11.57 -15.30
CA TYR A 39 -26.25 12.69 -16.23
C TYR A 39 -26.89 13.93 -15.62
N LYS A 40 -26.04 14.86 -15.23
CA LYS A 40 -26.48 16.18 -14.86
C LYS A 40 -25.73 17.10 -15.81
N HIS A 41 -26.48 17.85 -16.62
CA HIS A 41 -25.95 18.98 -17.38
C HIS A 41 -25.45 20.03 -16.37
N VAL A 42 -24.29 19.77 -15.77
CA VAL A 42 -23.67 20.69 -14.82
C VAL A 42 -22.80 21.61 -15.64
N GLY A 43 -23.11 22.91 -15.62
CA GLY A 43 -22.19 23.94 -16.09
C GLY A 43 -20.86 23.77 -15.36
N LEU A 44 -19.76 23.81 -16.11
CA LEU A 44 -18.39 23.64 -15.60
C LEU A 44 -18.06 24.62 -14.46
N ASP A 45 -18.81 25.72 -14.39
CA ASP A 45 -18.70 26.82 -13.42
C ASP A 45 -19.06 26.42 -11.97
N LEU A 46 -19.58 25.22 -11.73
CA LEU A 46 -19.94 24.73 -10.39
C LEU A 46 -18.81 23.98 -9.67
N ILE A 47 -17.67 23.74 -10.33
CA ILE A 47 -16.51 23.07 -9.72
C ILE A 47 -15.69 24.13 -8.98
N LYS A 48 -15.90 24.25 -7.66
CA LYS A 48 -15.20 25.22 -6.79
C LYS A 48 -13.69 24.97 -6.60
N THR A 49 -13.15 23.92 -7.21
CA THR A 49 -11.78 23.41 -6.98
C THR A 49 -10.99 23.43 -8.28
N PRO A 50 -9.66 23.62 -8.24
CA PRO A 50 -8.84 23.63 -9.45
C PRO A 50 -9.03 22.36 -10.28
N ILE A 51 -9.08 22.52 -11.59
CA ILE A 51 -9.18 21.40 -12.54
C ILE A 51 -7.78 21.14 -13.09
N ARG A 52 -7.30 19.90 -12.97
CA ARG A 52 -6.02 19.42 -13.52
C ARG A 52 -6.25 18.86 -14.91
N ILE A 53 -5.48 19.28 -15.90
CA ILE A 53 -5.56 18.73 -17.26
C ILE A 53 -4.57 17.57 -17.35
N VAL A 54 -5.04 16.39 -17.75
CA VAL A 54 -4.21 15.20 -17.95
C VAL A 54 -4.46 14.61 -19.33
N ASN A 55 -3.39 14.27 -20.04
CA ASN A 55 -3.43 13.86 -21.45
C ASN A 55 -3.07 12.38 -21.67
N ASN A 56 -2.57 11.70 -20.64
CA ASN A 56 -2.17 10.30 -20.69
C ASN A 56 -2.20 9.69 -19.28
N ARG A 57 -2.11 8.35 -19.21
CA ARG A 57 -2.09 7.59 -17.94
C ARG A 57 -0.99 8.01 -16.98
N LYS A 58 0.19 8.41 -17.48
CA LYS A 58 1.33 8.82 -16.63
C LYS A 58 1.06 10.15 -15.92
N GLU A 59 0.50 11.13 -16.63
CA GLU A 59 0.06 12.40 -16.01
C GLU A 59 -1.04 12.15 -14.98
N PHE A 60 -1.97 11.25 -15.27
CA PHE A 60 -3.02 10.84 -14.33
C PHE A 60 -2.46 10.20 -13.05
N TYR A 61 -1.55 9.24 -13.20
CA TYR A 61 -0.80 8.61 -12.10
C TYR A 61 -0.11 9.66 -11.22
N ASN A 62 0.66 10.57 -11.84
CA ASN A 62 1.46 11.54 -11.10
C ASN A 62 0.58 12.50 -10.30
N VAL A 63 -0.51 13.00 -10.87
CA VAL A 63 -1.44 13.89 -10.17
C VAL A 63 -2.13 13.17 -9.01
N LEU A 64 -2.58 11.92 -9.20
CA LEU A 64 -3.19 11.14 -8.12
C LEU A 64 -2.19 10.86 -6.98
N LYS A 65 -0.95 10.49 -7.32
CA LYS A 65 0.13 10.29 -6.34
C LYS A 65 0.41 11.57 -5.55
N GLU A 66 0.56 12.70 -6.22
CA GLU A 66 0.77 14.00 -5.56
C GLU A 66 -0.43 14.37 -4.66
N SER A 67 -1.66 14.13 -5.10
CA SER A 67 -2.85 14.37 -4.29
C SER A 67 -2.90 13.49 -3.04
N LEU A 68 -2.51 12.22 -3.13
CA LEU A 68 -2.39 11.31 -1.97
C LEU A 68 -1.26 11.77 -1.03
N GLU A 69 -0.10 12.15 -1.56
CA GLU A 69 1.03 12.66 -0.78
C GLU A 69 0.69 13.90 0.06
N ASN A 70 -0.22 14.72 -0.45
CA ASN A 70 -0.71 15.96 0.15
C ASN A 70 -2.03 15.81 0.91
N PHE A 71 -2.54 14.57 1.03
CA PHE A 71 -3.82 14.25 1.68
C PHE A 71 -4.99 15.11 1.16
N GLU A 72 -5.04 15.35 -0.16
CA GLU A 72 -6.17 16.02 -0.79
C GLU A 72 -7.43 15.14 -0.67
N THR A 73 -8.58 15.74 -0.37
CA THR A 73 -9.85 15.00 -0.26
C THR A 73 -10.62 14.97 -1.57
N GLN A 74 -10.19 15.75 -2.57
CA GLN A 74 -10.87 15.85 -3.85
C GLN A 74 -9.92 16.32 -4.96
N VAL A 75 -9.96 15.63 -6.10
CA VAL A 75 -9.16 15.93 -7.29
C VAL A 75 -10.09 15.99 -8.50
N ASN A 76 -10.03 17.05 -9.29
CA ASN A 76 -10.81 17.14 -10.53
C ASN A 76 -9.89 17.12 -11.74
N PHE A 77 -10.20 16.24 -12.68
CA PHE A 77 -9.48 16.07 -13.92
C PHE A 77 -10.31 16.57 -15.10
N LYS A 78 -9.65 17.24 -16.04
CA LYS A 78 -10.14 17.44 -17.40
C LYS A 78 -9.34 16.53 -18.32
N ILE A 79 -10.04 15.65 -19.02
CA ILE A 79 -9.46 14.57 -19.80
C ILE A 79 -9.91 14.75 -21.26
N PRO A 80 -9.06 15.30 -22.16
CA PRO A 80 -9.44 15.58 -23.54
C PRO A 80 -9.78 14.34 -24.38
N ASN A 81 -9.11 13.22 -24.11
CA ASN A 81 -9.20 11.96 -24.84
C ASN A 81 -9.47 10.81 -23.86
N TYR A 82 -10.61 10.88 -23.16
CA TYR A 82 -10.95 9.89 -22.15
C TYR A 82 -11.11 8.50 -22.76
N ASN A 83 -10.46 7.52 -22.16
CA ASN A 83 -10.72 6.11 -22.37
C ASN A 83 -10.70 5.40 -21.00
N GLU A 84 -11.60 4.45 -20.81
CA GLU A 84 -11.80 3.81 -19.49
C GLU A 84 -10.53 3.11 -19.00
N LYS A 85 -9.75 2.52 -19.90
CA LYS A 85 -8.53 1.77 -19.57
C LYS A 85 -7.43 2.64 -18.95
N ASP A 86 -7.16 3.81 -19.52
CA ASP A 86 -6.06 4.68 -19.06
C ASP A 86 -6.42 5.52 -17.83
N TYR A 87 -7.72 5.69 -17.56
CA TYR A 87 -8.24 6.53 -16.48
C TYR A 87 -9.08 5.72 -15.47
N ASP A 88 -8.82 4.41 -15.39
CA ASP A 88 -9.35 3.55 -14.34
C ASP A 88 -8.71 3.91 -12.99
N LEU A 89 -9.51 3.90 -11.93
CA LEU A 89 -9.07 4.32 -10.59
C LEU A 89 -8.42 3.21 -9.78
N SER A 90 -8.33 1.97 -10.28
CA SER A 90 -7.44 0.94 -9.72
C SER A 90 -5.99 1.42 -9.68
N ILE A 91 -5.63 2.41 -10.51
CA ILE A 91 -4.32 3.06 -10.46
C ILE A 91 -4.00 3.68 -9.09
N ILE A 92 -5.01 4.03 -8.28
CA ILE A 92 -4.81 4.46 -6.90
C ILE A 92 -4.23 3.32 -6.08
N ASP A 93 -4.78 2.11 -6.23
CA ASP A 93 -4.30 0.93 -5.51
C ASP A 93 -2.86 0.59 -5.94
N GLU A 94 -2.55 0.73 -7.24
CA GLU A 94 -1.18 0.59 -7.76
C GLU A 94 -0.21 1.62 -7.17
N ILE A 95 -0.65 2.88 -7.04
CA ILE A 95 0.14 3.96 -6.43
C ILE A 95 0.45 3.60 -4.99
N LEU A 96 -0.56 3.17 -4.23
CA LEU A 96 -0.43 2.89 -2.80
C LEU A 96 0.39 1.63 -2.52
N LEU A 97 0.36 0.63 -3.40
CA LEU A 97 1.28 -0.52 -3.35
C LEU A 97 2.75 -0.13 -3.62
N GLN A 98 2.97 0.80 -4.55
CA GLN A 98 4.32 1.26 -4.91
C GLN A 98 4.86 2.35 -3.98
N HIS A 99 3.98 3.05 -3.29
CA HIS A 99 4.27 4.16 -2.39
C HIS A 99 3.50 3.98 -1.07
N PRO A 100 3.79 2.92 -0.31
CA PRO A 100 3.08 2.64 0.95
C PRO A 100 3.40 3.65 2.07
N ASP A 101 4.19 4.67 1.78
CA ASP A 101 4.56 5.79 2.64
C ASP A 101 3.63 7.01 2.53
N ILE A 102 2.54 6.91 1.77
CA ILE A 102 1.63 8.04 1.50
C ILE A 102 0.17 7.78 1.91
N ASP A 103 -0.13 6.61 2.48
CA ASP A 103 -1.50 6.13 2.67
C ASP A 103 -2.06 6.31 4.09
N TYR A 104 -1.40 7.13 4.91
CA TYR A 104 -1.84 7.46 6.27
C TYR A 104 -3.32 7.82 6.31
N GLY A 105 -4.10 7.07 7.08
CA GLY A 105 -5.54 7.27 7.24
C GLY A 105 -6.37 7.08 5.98
N PHE A 106 -5.82 6.65 4.84
CA PHE A 106 -6.59 6.47 3.61
C PHE A 106 -7.58 5.32 3.77
N LYS A 107 -8.83 5.54 3.37
CA LYS A 107 -9.94 4.59 3.54
C LYS A 107 -10.44 4.02 2.21
N SER A 108 -10.74 4.93 1.28
CA SER A 108 -11.42 4.60 0.03
C SER A 108 -11.41 5.79 -0.91
N TRP A 109 -11.81 5.55 -2.15
CA TRP A 109 -12.04 6.57 -3.15
C TRP A 109 -13.44 6.40 -3.77
N GLU A 110 -14.01 7.50 -4.24
CA GLU A 110 -15.26 7.55 -5.00
C GLU A 110 -15.12 8.55 -6.13
N TYR A 111 -15.83 8.37 -7.24
CA TYR A 111 -15.74 9.31 -8.34
C TYR A 111 -17.08 9.62 -9.01
N THR A 112 -17.11 10.74 -9.71
CA THR A 112 -18.17 11.11 -10.65
C THR A 112 -17.53 11.47 -11.98
N LEU A 113 -17.98 10.82 -13.04
CA LEU A 113 -17.62 11.17 -14.41
C LEU A 113 -18.71 12.06 -15.01
N TYR A 114 -18.32 13.24 -15.48
CA TYR A 114 -19.18 14.18 -16.18
C TYR A 114 -18.88 14.12 -17.68
N GLU A 115 -19.94 13.88 -18.45
CA GLU A 115 -19.90 13.83 -19.91
C GLU A 115 -20.60 15.03 -20.51
N ASN A 116 -20.03 15.61 -21.58
CA ASN A 116 -20.73 16.56 -22.42
C ASN A 116 -20.97 15.90 -23.80
N PRO A 117 -22.21 15.76 -24.26
CA PRO A 117 -22.52 15.11 -25.55
C PRO A 117 -21.92 15.84 -26.76
N ASN A 118 -21.54 17.11 -26.62
CA ASN A 118 -20.99 17.92 -27.71
C ASN A 118 -19.45 17.99 -27.73
N TYR A 119 -18.74 17.34 -26.80
CA TYR A 119 -17.27 17.36 -26.75
C TYR A 119 -16.69 15.99 -26.36
N SER A 120 -15.52 15.63 -26.92
CA SER A 120 -14.73 14.46 -26.49
C SER A 120 -14.15 14.61 -25.06
N LYS A 121 -14.27 15.80 -24.47
CA LYS A 121 -13.74 16.15 -23.15
C LYS A 121 -14.62 15.57 -22.05
N ARG A 122 -14.00 14.83 -21.13
CA ARG A 122 -14.64 14.38 -19.88
C ARG A 122 -14.06 15.12 -18.69
N ILE A 123 -14.88 15.29 -17.66
CA ILE A 123 -14.41 15.70 -16.34
C ILE A 123 -14.58 14.54 -15.38
N LEU A 124 -13.49 14.14 -14.75
CA LEU A 124 -13.49 13.12 -13.72
C LEU A 124 -13.26 13.80 -12.37
N LYS A 125 -14.26 13.73 -11.49
CA LYS A 125 -14.15 14.20 -10.11
C LYS A 125 -13.89 13.01 -9.22
N VAL A 126 -12.73 12.97 -8.56
CA VAL A 126 -12.33 11.94 -7.62
C VAL A 126 -12.42 12.51 -6.20
N ASN A 127 -13.03 11.78 -5.29
CA ASN A 127 -13.10 12.09 -3.86
C ASN A 127 -12.29 11.03 -3.13
N LEU A 128 -11.25 11.45 -2.42
CA LEU A 128 -10.39 10.60 -1.60
C LEU A 128 -10.87 10.70 -0.16
N LYS A 129 -11.19 9.56 0.46
CA LYS A 129 -11.75 9.48 1.80
C LYS A 129 -10.69 8.97 2.77
N TYR A 130 -10.57 9.67 3.89
CA TYR A 130 -9.66 9.34 4.97
C TYR A 130 -10.44 9.13 6.27
N GLU A 131 -9.93 8.27 7.14
CA GLU A 131 -10.45 8.03 8.49
C GLU A 131 -9.91 9.05 9.50
N LEU A 132 -8.78 9.67 9.18
CA LEU A 132 -8.10 10.69 9.97
C LEU A 132 -8.24 12.06 9.30
N ASP A 133 -8.17 13.11 10.10
CA ASP A 133 -8.08 14.48 9.57
C ASP A 133 -6.66 14.77 9.03
N LYS A 134 -6.58 15.74 8.10
CA LYS A 134 -5.32 16.08 7.42
C LYS A 134 -4.19 16.46 8.38
N LYS A 135 -4.48 17.16 9.47
CA LYS A 135 -3.45 17.58 10.43
C LYS A 135 -2.87 16.38 11.16
N THR A 136 -3.71 15.39 11.49
CA THR A 136 -3.27 14.13 12.10
C THR A 136 -2.40 13.32 11.14
N MET A 137 -2.83 13.14 9.88
CA MET A 137 -2.04 12.41 8.87
C MET A 137 -0.68 13.09 8.59
N GLU A 138 -0.63 14.42 8.51
CA GLU A 138 0.63 15.17 8.37
C GLU A 138 1.56 14.99 9.58
N LYS A 139 0.99 14.95 10.79
CA LYS A 139 1.75 14.70 12.02
C LYS A 139 2.31 13.29 12.02
N GLU A 140 1.50 12.27 11.75
CA GLU A 140 1.94 10.86 11.73
C GLU A 140 3.06 10.63 10.73
N LYS A 141 2.90 11.12 9.49
CA LYS A 141 3.94 11.05 8.45
C LYS A 141 5.25 11.69 8.90
N LYS A 142 5.18 12.85 9.59
CA LYS A 142 6.36 13.53 10.13
C LYS A 142 6.99 12.75 11.28
N ASP A 143 6.20 12.21 12.19
CA ASP A 143 6.67 11.44 13.34
C ASP A 143 7.37 10.14 12.89
N VAL A 144 6.78 9.42 11.94
CA VAL A 144 7.40 8.24 11.31
C VAL A 144 8.75 8.61 10.68
N LYS A 145 8.81 9.69 9.88
CA LYS A 145 10.07 10.14 9.28
C LYS A 145 11.15 10.42 10.34
N ASN A 146 10.79 11.11 11.41
CA ASN A 146 11.73 11.41 12.50
C ASN A 146 12.19 10.15 13.23
N LYS A 147 11.27 9.21 13.48
CA LYS A 147 11.57 7.96 14.15
C LYS A 147 12.47 7.05 13.30
N VAL A 148 12.21 6.95 11.99
CA VAL A 148 13.09 6.25 11.03
C VAL A 148 14.51 6.81 11.10
N ASN A 149 14.69 8.12 11.01
CA ASN A 149 16.00 8.75 11.09
C ASN A 149 16.71 8.47 12.43
N TYR A 150 15.96 8.51 13.54
CA TYR A 150 16.48 8.19 14.85
C TYR A 150 16.96 6.73 14.94
N ILE A 151 16.13 5.78 14.50
CA ILE A 151 16.45 4.34 14.52
C ILE A 151 17.67 4.06 13.66
N LEU A 152 17.69 4.51 12.41
CA LEU A 152 18.80 4.25 11.50
C LEU A 152 20.11 4.82 12.05
N LYS A 153 20.08 5.99 12.69
CA LYS A 153 21.25 6.55 13.36
C LYS A 153 21.73 5.70 14.55
N SER A 154 20.84 5.00 15.25
CA SER A 154 21.21 4.14 16.37
C SER A 154 21.72 2.76 15.96
N ILE A 155 21.15 2.16 14.90
CA ILE A 155 21.45 0.77 14.54
C ILE A 155 22.38 0.62 13.33
N ILE A 156 22.47 1.62 12.44
CA ILE A 156 23.27 1.50 11.21
C ILE A 156 24.64 2.16 11.37
N LYS A 157 25.69 1.41 11.02
CA LYS A 157 27.09 1.87 11.01
C LYS A 157 27.59 2.03 9.57
N PRO A 158 28.55 2.96 9.32
CA PRO A 158 29.01 3.26 7.96
C PRO A 158 29.59 2.06 7.18
N ASP A 159 30.14 1.07 7.86
CA ASP A 159 30.80 -0.10 7.28
C ASP A 159 29.95 -1.37 7.29
N MET A 160 28.66 -1.27 7.63
CA MET A 160 27.72 -2.38 7.48
C MET A 160 27.46 -2.67 6.00
N SER A 161 27.56 -3.94 5.63
CA SER A 161 27.01 -4.47 4.38
C SER A 161 25.48 -4.39 4.38
N ASP A 162 24.86 -4.47 3.19
CA ASP A 162 23.40 -4.37 3.10
C ASP A 162 22.69 -5.50 3.85
N ILE A 163 23.26 -6.72 3.88
CA ILE A 163 22.71 -7.82 4.67
C ILE A 163 22.80 -7.56 6.19
N GLU A 164 23.87 -6.91 6.67
CA GLU A 164 24.00 -6.55 8.09
C GLU A 164 23.03 -5.45 8.50
N LYS A 165 22.79 -4.48 7.61
CA LYS A 165 21.78 -3.44 7.84
C LYS A 165 20.37 -4.04 7.85
N GLU A 166 20.07 -4.94 6.91
CA GLU A 166 18.78 -5.64 6.85
C GLU A 166 18.53 -6.41 8.14
N LEU A 167 19.49 -7.21 8.59
CA LEU A 167 19.42 -7.97 9.83
C LEU A 167 19.20 -7.04 11.04
N ALA A 168 19.98 -5.97 11.17
CA ALA A 168 19.81 -5.01 12.26
C ALA A 168 18.42 -4.36 12.28
N ILE A 169 17.86 -4.05 11.10
CA ILE A 169 16.52 -3.47 10.96
C ILE A 169 15.43 -4.49 11.32
N HIS A 170 15.56 -5.72 10.82
CA HIS A 170 14.68 -6.85 11.13
C HIS A 170 14.58 -7.07 12.65
N ASP A 171 15.72 -7.26 13.31
CA ASP A 171 15.79 -7.52 14.74
C ASP A 171 15.22 -6.36 15.55
N TYR A 172 15.52 -5.12 15.12
CA TYR A 172 14.99 -3.93 15.76
C TYR A 172 13.46 -3.88 15.69
N ILE A 173 12.86 -4.23 14.56
CA ILE A 173 11.39 -4.24 14.41
C ILE A 173 10.77 -5.33 15.28
N ILE A 174 11.29 -6.55 15.30
CA ILE A 174 10.77 -7.65 16.13
C ILE A 174 10.89 -7.31 17.63
N LYS A 175 12.00 -6.69 18.01
CA LYS A 175 12.22 -6.20 19.38
C LYS A 175 11.38 -4.98 19.72
N LEU A 176 10.89 -4.20 18.74
CA LEU A 176 10.07 -3.02 18.99
C LEU A 176 8.57 -3.32 18.98
N GLY A 177 8.14 -4.14 18.02
CA GLY A 177 6.74 -4.34 17.65
C GLY A 177 6.02 -5.37 18.50
N ASN A 178 4.72 -5.14 18.67
CA ASN A 178 3.78 -6.11 19.19
C ASN A 178 2.66 -6.31 18.17
N TYR A 179 2.38 -7.56 17.81
CA TYR A 179 1.25 -7.84 16.93
C TYR A 179 -0.07 -7.56 17.66
N ASP A 180 -0.97 -6.78 17.07
CA ASP A 180 -2.26 -6.46 17.70
C ASP A 180 -3.27 -7.62 17.54
N VAL A 181 -3.03 -8.67 18.32
CA VAL A 181 -3.91 -9.85 18.40
C VAL A 181 -5.32 -9.47 18.86
N LYS A 182 -5.45 -8.46 19.73
CA LYS A 182 -6.75 -8.02 20.25
C LYS A 182 -7.58 -7.35 19.14
N ALA A 183 -6.99 -6.43 18.38
CA ALA A 183 -7.62 -5.82 17.24
C ALA A 183 -7.97 -6.86 16.17
N LYS A 184 -7.07 -7.83 15.91
CA LYS A 184 -7.33 -8.96 15.00
C LYS A 184 -8.54 -9.79 15.43
N ASN A 185 -8.53 -10.29 16.66
CA ASN A 185 -9.58 -11.19 17.17
C ASN A 185 -10.92 -10.47 17.30
N ALA A 186 -10.92 -9.21 17.76
CA ALA A 186 -12.13 -8.41 17.90
C ALA A 186 -12.61 -7.80 16.56
N LYS A 187 -11.78 -7.81 15.52
CA LYS A 187 -11.98 -7.09 14.26
C LYS A 187 -12.26 -5.60 14.49
N LYS A 188 -11.53 -5.01 15.43
CA LYS A 188 -11.64 -3.60 15.84
C LYS A 188 -10.28 -2.96 15.71
N TYR A 189 -10.02 -2.45 14.51
CA TYR A 189 -8.76 -1.81 14.17
C TYR A 189 -8.88 -0.29 14.24
N VAL A 190 -7.76 0.36 14.48
CA VAL A 190 -7.56 1.79 14.28
C VAL A 190 -6.72 2.03 13.02
N PRO A 191 -6.77 3.22 12.38
CA PRO A 191 -6.03 3.48 11.14
C PRO A 191 -4.51 3.22 11.24
N GLU A 192 -3.94 3.40 12.43
CA GLU A 192 -2.52 3.21 12.71
C GLU A 192 -2.09 1.73 12.70
N ASP A 193 -3.03 0.78 12.87
CA ASP A 193 -2.74 -0.67 12.77
C ASP A 193 -2.28 -1.07 11.36
N PHE A 194 -2.57 -0.22 10.37
CA PHE A 194 -2.35 -0.46 8.95
C PHE A 194 -1.30 0.49 8.33
N ASN A 195 -0.56 1.25 9.14
CA ASN A 195 0.50 2.11 8.62
C ASN A 195 1.74 2.10 9.53
N ALA A 196 2.87 2.59 9.05
CA ALA A 196 4.14 2.51 9.78
C ALA A 196 4.14 3.20 11.16
N TYR A 197 3.18 4.10 11.43
CA TYR A 197 3.00 4.73 12.74
C TYR A 197 2.69 3.70 13.83
N GLY A 198 1.90 2.66 13.52
CA GLY A 198 1.56 1.58 14.44
C GLY A 198 2.80 0.95 15.08
N ILE A 199 3.66 0.33 14.28
CA ILE A 199 4.88 -0.32 14.79
C ILE A 199 5.95 0.67 15.24
N LEU A 200 6.22 1.75 14.48
CA LEU A 200 7.36 2.61 14.81
C LEU A 200 7.09 3.54 16.01
N ILE A 201 5.84 3.94 16.24
CA ILE A 201 5.46 4.91 17.28
C ILE A 201 4.62 4.26 18.36
N ASN A 202 3.49 3.63 18.00
CA ASN A 202 2.60 2.99 18.97
C ASN A 202 3.15 1.65 19.49
N LYS A 203 4.15 1.08 18.80
CA LYS A 203 4.73 -0.24 19.08
C LYS A 203 3.72 -1.39 18.99
N THR A 204 2.62 -1.16 18.26
CA THR A 204 1.54 -2.14 18.06
C THR A 204 0.89 -1.94 16.70
N GLY A 205 0.55 -3.03 16.02
CA GLY A 205 -0.14 -3.01 14.73
C GLY A 205 -0.26 -4.41 14.15
N VAL A 206 -0.79 -4.52 12.93
CA VAL A 206 -0.87 -5.80 12.20
C VAL A 206 0.18 -5.91 11.10
N CYS A 207 0.15 -7.00 10.33
CA CYS A 207 1.12 -7.32 9.28
C CYS A 207 1.43 -6.15 8.34
N GLU A 208 0.43 -5.36 7.97
CA GLU A 208 0.61 -4.18 7.14
C GLU A 208 1.47 -3.09 7.81
N SER A 209 1.29 -2.85 9.11
CA SER A 209 2.13 -1.90 9.86
C SER A 209 3.59 -2.38 9.98
N TYR A 210 3.81 -3.69 10.21
CA TYR A 210 5.13 -4.31 10.19
C TYR A 210 5.81 -4.15 8.83
N ALA A 211 5.12 -4.53 7.75
CA ALA A 211 5.67 -4.47 6.40
C ALA A 211 5.97 -3.03 5.94
N LYS A 212 5.15 -2.06 6.36
CA LYS A 212 5.39 -0.63 6.08
C LYS A 212 6.52 -0.05 6.92
N ALA A 213 6.63 -0.41 8.20
CA ALA A 213 7.77 -0.03 9.03
C ALA A 213 9.10 -0.54 8.45
N THR A 214 9.12 -1.80 8.01
CA THR A 214 10.24 -2.44 7.33
C THR A 214 10.58 -1.74 6.01
N TYR A 215 9.58 -1.45 5.18
CA TYR A 215 9.75 -0.68 3.95
C TYR A 215 10.39 0.69 4.20
N HIS A 216 9.93 1.42 5.22
CA HIS A 216 10.47 2.72 5.58
C HIS A 216 11.93 2.63 6.03
N LEU A 217 12.26 1.71 6.93
CA LEU A 217 13.63 1.58 7.45
C LEU A 217 14.62 1.13 6.38
N LEU A 218 14.29 0.08 5.61
CA LEU A 218 15.19 -0.45 4.57
C LEU A 218 15.45 0.57 3.45
N ASN A 219 14.40 1.18 2.89
CA ASN A 219 14.59 2.15 1.81
C ASN A 219 15.36 3.40 2.28
N ASN A 220 15.15 3.87 3.52
CA ASN A 220 15.93 4.98 4.08
C ASN A 220 17.38 4.56 4.46
N ALA A 221 17.65 3.27 4.65
CA ALA A 221 19.00 2.72 4.80
C ALA A 221 19.72 2.47 3.45
N GLY A 222 19.07 2.79 2.32
CA GLY A 222 19.60 2.61 0.97
C GLY A 222 19.40 1.22 0.38
N ILE A 223 18.60 0.36 1.03
CA ILE A 223 18.31 -1.00 0.58
C ILE A 223 16.96 -0.99 -0.14
N GLN A 224 16.94 -1.45 -1.40
CA GLN A 224 15.69 -1.46 -2.16
C GLN A 224 14.74 -2.47 -1.51
N CYS A 225 13.61 -1.98 -1.03
CA CYS A 225 12.55 -2.78 -0.42
C CYS A 225 11.21 -2.46 -1.08
N LYS A 226 10.40 -3.49 -1.32
CA LYS A 226 9.05 -3.40 -1.86
C LYS A 226 8.05 -3.89 -0.84
N TYR A 227 6.92 -3.20 -0.73
CA TYR A 227 5.76 -3.67 0.00
C TYR A 227 4.95 -4.62 -0.87
N ILE A 228 4.49 -5.72 -0.28
CA ILE A 228 3.75 -6.79 -0.96
C ILE A 228 2.45 -7.02 -0.20
N THR A 229 1.36 -7.17 -0.94
CA THR A 229 0.10 -7.68 -0.41
C THR A 229 -0.19 -9.06 -0.99
N GLY A 230 -1.05 -9.81 -0.30
CA GLY A 230 -1.47 -11.11 -0.78
C GLY A 230 -2.17 -11.91 0.30
N LYS A 231 -1.92 -13.22 0.30
CA LYS A 231 -2.43 -14.16 1.28
C LYS A 231 -1.31 -14.98 1.90
N ALA A 232 -1.43 -15.27 3.19
CA ALA A 232 -0.58 -16.20 3.91
C ALA A 232 -1.46 -17.17 4.72
N ALA A 233 -1.25 -18.48 4.57
CA ALA A 233 -2.12 -19.53 5.13
C ALA A 233 -3.63 -19.35 4.82
N GLY A 234 -3.96 -18.68 3.71
CA GLY A 234 -5.33 -18.42 3.27
C GLY A 234 -5.97 -17.13 3.81
N GLU A 235 -5.38 -16.50 4.82
CA GLU A 235 -5.75 -15.17 5.32
C GLU A 235 -5.03 -14.09 4.51
N ASP A 236 -5.60 -12.88 4.40
CA ASP A 236 -4.87 -11.81 3.71
C ASP A 236 -3.75 -11.29 4.60
N HIS A 237 -2.64 -10.92 3.95
CA HIS A 237 -1.39 -10.65 4.61
C HIS A 237 -0.54 -9.65 3.81
N SER A 238 0.44 -9.06 4.49
CA SER A 238 1.39 -8.13 3.90
C SER A 238 2.79 -8.39 4.41
N TRP A 239 3.78 -8.33 3.51
CA TRP A 239 5.19 -8.57 3.80
C TRP A 239 6.07 -7.75 2.85
N ASN A 240 7.37 -8.04 2.78
CA ASN A 240 8.31 -7.31 1.95
C ASN A 240 9.09 -8.19 0.96
N MET A 241 9.54 -7.57 -0.12
CA MET A 241 10.68 -8.08 -0.89
C MET A 241 11.87 -7.16 -0.69
N VAL A 242 13.05 -7.72 -0.45
CA VAL A 242 14.29 -6.98 -0.21
C VAL A 242 15.33 -7.37 -1.25
N LYS A 243 16.10 -6.38 -1.73
CA LYS A 243 17.14 -6.60 -2.72
C LYS A 243 18.53 -6.46 -2.11
N ILE A 244 19.25 -7.57 -2.07
CA ILE A 244 20.64 -7.66 -1.60
C ILE A 244 21.48 -8.28 -2.72
N ASP A 245 22.66 -7.71 -3.01
CA ASP A 245 23.56 -8.19 -4.09
C ASP A 245 22.86 -8.41 -5.44
N ASN A 246 21.98 -7.47 -5.82
CA ASN A 246 21.17 -7.53 -7.05
C ASN A 246 20.19 -8.72 -7.15
N LYS A 247 19.93 -9.41 -6.04
CA LYS A 247 18.95 -10.50 -5.95
C LYS A 247 17.81 -10.11 -5.01
N TRP A 248 16.60 -10.51 -5.38
CA TRP A 248 15.40 -10.29 -4.56
C TRP A 248 15.15 -11.50 -3.66
N TYR A 249 14.68 -11.21 -2.46
CA TYR A 249 14.33 -12.18 -1.43
C TYR A 249 12.98 -11.80 -0.82
N ASN A 250 12.21 -12.78 -0.34
CA ASN A 250 11.01 -12.51 0.45
C ASN A 250 11.40 -12.37 1.92
N LEU A 251 10.85 -11.36 2.59
CA LEU A 251 11.05 -11.08 4.01
C LEU A 251 9.69 -10.87 4.67
N ASP A 252 9.38 -11.65 5.71
CA ASP A 252 8.18 -11.44 6.53
C ASP A 252 8.51 -11.29 8.01
N VAL A 253 8.78 -10.04 8.39
CA VAL A 253 9.07 -9.65 9.77
C VAL A 253 7.88 -9.93 10.71
N THR A 254 6.66 -10.04 10.19
CA THR A 254 5.48 -10.32 11.02
C THR A 254 5.45 -11.77 11.47
N TRP A 255 5.78 -12.71 10.58
CA TRP A 255 5.80 -14.14 10.91
C TRP A 255 7.11 -14.57 11.60
N ASP A 256 8.16 -13.75 11.52
CA ASP A 256 9.37 -13.86 12.35
C ASP A 256 9.22 -13.22 13.74
N ASP A 257 8.12 -12.49 14.00
CA ASP A 257 7.80 -11.97 15.32
C ASP A 257 7.19 -13.09 16.21
N PRO A 258 7.85 -13.48 17.32
CA PRO A 258 7.25 -14.40 18.28
C PRO A 258 6.07 -13.72 19.01
N VAL A 259 4.86 -14.00 18.54
CA VAL A 259 3.62 -13.50 19.14
C VAL A 259 3.31 -14.27 20.43
N LEU A 260 3.41 -13.58 21.57
CA LEU A 260 2.92 -14.08 22.85
C LEU A 260 1.45 -13.66 23.01
N GLU A 261 0.52 -14.62 22.98
CA GLU A 261 -0.89 -14.34 23.27
C GLU A 261 -1.06 -13.88 24.74
N ASP A 262 -1.88 -12.85 24.95
CA ASP A 262 -2.31 -12.32 26.26
C ASP A 262 -1.23 -11.75 27.21
N VAL A 263 0.03 -11.71 26.81
CA VAL A 263 1.12 -11.05 27.56
C VAL A 263 1.70 -9.92 26.69
N PRO A 264 1.63 -8.63 27.09
CA PRO A 264 2.40 -7.60 26.40
C PRO A 264 3.87 -8.01 26.41
N LYS A 265 4.57 -7.98 25.27
CA LYS A 265 6.00 -8.32 25.26
C LYS A 265 6.71 -7.44 26.28
N VAL A 266 7.23 -8.05 27.33
CA VAL A 266 8.17 -7.40 28.24
C VAL A 266 9.51 -7.52 27.53
N TYR A 267 10.03 -6.40 27.04
CA TYR A 267 11.23 -6.33 26.20
C TYR A 267 12.48 -6.99 26.83
N GLU A 268 12.48 -7.19 28.15
CA GLU A 268 13.56 -7.86 28.89
C GLU A 268 13.51 -9.40 28.82
N GLU A 269 12.47 -10.01 28.22
CA GLU A 269 12.27 -11.49 28.19
C GLU A 269 12.31 -12.13 26.78
N ILE A 270 12.51 -11.36 25.70
CA ILE A 270 12.71 -11.93 24.35
C ILE A 270 14.20 -12.15 24.13
N ASP A 271 14.69 -13.29 24.58
CA ASP A 271 16.09 -13.70 24.36
C ASP A 271 16.38 -14.12 22.92
N GLU A 272 15.36 -14.49 22.11
CA GLU A 272 15.54 -15.02 20.76
C GLU A 272 14.63 -14.35 19.71
N VAL A 273 15.26 -13.78 18.69
CA VAL A 273 14.63 -13.34 17.43
C VAL A 273 14.51 -14.58 16.52
N VAL A 274 13.34 -14.79 15.92
CA VAL A 274 13.10 -15.86 14.92
C VAL A 274 13.41 -15.32 13.53
N TYR A 275 13.78 -16.21 12.60
CA TYR A 275 14.22 -15.85 11.24
C TYR A 275 13.66 -16.80 10.18
N ASP A 276 12.61 -17.56 10.50
CA ASP A 276 12.04 -18.59 9.62
C ASP A 276 11.60 -18.03 8.25
N TYR A 277 11.21 -16.76 8.19
CA TYR A 277 10.80 -16.03 6.99
C TYR A 277 11.81 -14.96 6.54
N PHE A 278 13.05 -15.04 7.04
CA PHE A 278 14.13 -14.15 6.65
C PHE A 278 14.75 -14.56 5.30
N ASN A 279 14.53 -13.72 4.29
CA ASN A 279 15.12 -13.83 2.96
C ASN A 279 14.84 -15.15 2.22
N LEU A 280 13.64 -15.70 2.38
CA LEU A 280 13.27 -16.96 1.73
C LEU A 280 13.08 -16.82 0.21
N PRO A 281 13.53 -17.81 -0.59
CA PRO A 281 13.21 -17.89 -2.01
C PRO A 281 11.73 -18.25 -2.22
N ASP A 282 11.19 -17.86 -3.36
CA ASP A 282 9.83 -18.18 -3.82
C ASP A 282 9.52 -19.69 -3.75
N SER A 283 10.52 -20.56 -3.99
CA SER A 283 10.37 -22.02 -3.93
C SER A 283 9.97 -22.55 -2.54
N ILE A 284 10.23 -21.78 -1.48
CA ILE A 284 9.89 -22.11 -0.10
C ILE A 284 8.73 -21.22 0.34
N PHE A 285 8.88 -19.90 0.18
CA PHE A 285 7.92 -18.90 0.63
C PHE A 285 6.51 -19.11 0.02
N ASN A 286 6.42 -19.55 -1.25
CA ASN A 286 5.12 -19.72 -1.91
C ASN A 286 4.32 -20.97 -1.46
N LYS A 287 4.83 -21.75 -0.49
CA LYS A 287 4.09 -22.90 0.07
C LYS A 287 2.90 -22.44 0.91
N ASP A 288 3.04 -21.32 1.61
CA ASP A 288 2.01 -20.72 2.47
C ASP A 288 1.67 -19.28 2.07
N HIS A 289 2.59 -18.55 1.42
CA HIS A 289 2.36 -17.20 0.91
C HIS A 289 1.99 -17.17 -0.57
N LYS A 290 1.11 -16.25 -0.96
CA LYS A 290 0.71 -16.00 -2.35
C LYS A 290 0.54 -14.50 -2.55
N ARG A 291 1.37 -13.94 -3.44
CA ARG A 291 1.28 -12.52 -3.85
C ARG A 291 -0.11 -12.19 -4.40
N GLY A 292 -0.52 -10.94 -4.25
CA GLY A 292 -1.71 -10.38 -4.88
C GLY A 292 -1.66 -10.44 -6.41
N GLU A 293 -2.80 -10.19 -7.06
CA GLU A 293 -2.92 -10.29 -8.53
C GLU A 293 -1.99 -9.28 -9.24
N PHE A 294 -1.94 -8.05 -8.74
CA PHE A 294 -1.10 -7.00 -9.32
C PHE A 294 0.39 -7.39 -9.26
N GLU A 295 0.88 -7.76 -8.08
CA GLU A 295 2.27 -8.16 -7.85
C GLU A 295 2.63 -9.45 -8.59
N SER A 296 1.67 -10.37 -8.77
CA SER A 296 1.89 -11.62 -9.51
C SER A 296 1.99 -11.43 -11.03
N THR A 297 1.30 -10.42 -11.57
CA THR A 297 1.20 -10.16 -13.02
C THR A 297 2.23 -9.16 -13.52
N HIS A 298 2.73 -8.26 -12.68
CA HIS A 298 3.69 -7.20 -13.03
C HIS A 298 5.13 -7.58 -12.63
N LYS A 299 5.69 -8.60 -13.29
CA LYS A 299 7.02 -9.16 -12.95
C LYS A 299 8.19 -8.19 -13.14
N GLU A 300 8.01 -7.16 -13.97
CA GLU A 300 8.95 -6.06 -14.14
C GLU A 300 9.03 -5.17 -12.90
N LEU A 301 7.93 -5.07 -12.14
CA LEU A 301 7.87 -4.34 -10.87
C LEU A 301 8.13 -5.26 -9.68
N TYR A 302 7.68 -6.50 -9.73
CA TYR A 302 7.76 -7.51 -8.67
C TYR A 302 8.42 -8.80 -9.20
N PRO A 303 9.75 -8.78 -9.39
CA PRO A 303 10.47 -9.92 -9.95
C PRO A 303 10.44 -11.14 -9.03
N VAL A 304 10.95 -12.26 -9.55
CA VAL A 304 11.09 -13.50 -8.79
C VAL A 304 12.14 -13.37 -7.68
N CYS A 305 11.91 -14.05 -6.57
CA CYS A 305 12.89 -14.24 -5.50
C CYS A 305 13.48 -15.65 -5.63
N ASP A 306 14.56 -15.81 -6.39
CA ASP A 306 15.14 -17.13 -6.70
C ASP A 306 16.43 -17.44 -5.94
N SER A 307 17.03 -16.43 -5.32
CA SER A 307 18.29 -16.57 -4.62
C SER A 307 18.10 -17.19 -3.24
N LYS A 308 19.07 -18.01 -2.84
CA LYS A 308 19.14 -18.64 -1.52
C LYS A 308 20.34 -18.17 -0.70
N LYS A 309 21.20 -17.31 -1.24
CA LYS A 309 22.48 -16.93 -0.63
C LYS A 309 22.31 -16.38 0.80
N TYR A 310 21.27 -15.58 1.02
CA TYR A 310 21.00 -14.89 2.29
C TYR A 310 19.73 -15.39 2.99
N SER A 311 19.15 -16.49 2.53
CA SER A 311 18.01 -17.10 3.24
C SER A 311 18.49 -17.65 4.59
N PHE A 312 17.63 -17.63 5.59
CA PHE A 312 17.91 -18.14 6.94
C PHE A 312 18.70 -19.46 6.99
N GLU A 313 18.30 -20.48 6.22
CA GLU A 313 18.98 -21.78 6.19
C GLU A 313 20.43 -21.76 5.67
N ASN A 314 20.83 -20.71 4.94
CA ASN A 314 22.12 -20.61 4.25
C ASN A 314 23.01 -19.49 4.77
N ILE A 315 22.48 -18.55 5.55
CA ILE A 315 23.24 -17.45 6.10
C ILE A 315 23.94 -17.89 7.39
N ASP A 316 25.25 -17.67 7.45
CA ASP A 316 25.99 -17.80 8.70
C ASP A 316 25.98 -16.45 9.43
N PHE A 317 25.01 -16.24 10.32
CA PHE A 317 24.94 -15.01 11.11
C PHE A 317 26.19 -14.75 11.96
N SER A 318 26.93 -15.79 12.36
CA SER A 318 28.16 -15.63 13.15
C SER A 318 29.31 -15.03 12.34
N SER A 319 29.24 -15.12 11.01
CA SER A 319 30.20 -14.51 10.10
C SER A 319 29.97 -13.01 9.87
N LEU A 320 28.81 -12.49 10.27
CA LEU A 320 28.47 -11.08 10.14
C LEU A 320 29.09 -10.29 11.29
N LYS A 321 29.80 -9.21 10.96
CA LYS A 321 30.54 -8.38 11.94
C LYS A 321 29.61 -7.76 12.97
N TYR A 322 28.33 -7.61 12.62
CA TYR A 322 27.37 -6.81 13.37
C TYR A 322 26.08 -7.52 13.81
N ALA A 323 26.02 -8.86 13.74
CA ALA A 323 24.81 -9.64 14.03
C ALA A 323 24.30 -9.63 15.50
N LYS A 324 24.87 -8.84 16.42
CA LYS A 324 24.47 -8.82 17.84
C LYS A 324 24.19 -7.43 18.42
N ILE A 325 24.06 -6.39 17.59
CA ILE A 325 23.91 -5.02 18.12
C ILE A 325 22.43 -4.67 18.25
N VAL A 326 21.75 -5.28 19.20
CA VAL A 326 20.64 -4.64 19.89
C VAL A 326 20.72 -5.06 21.35
N GLU A 327 21.68 -4.46 22.07
CA GLU A 327 21.73 -4.37 23.54
C GLU A 327 20.89 -3.19 24.01
#